data_AF-A0A0Q9J326-F1
#
_entry.id   AF-A0A0Q9J326-F1
#
_cell.length_a   1.000
_cell.length_b   1.000
_cell.length_c   1.000
_cell.angle_alpha   90.00
_cell.angle_beta   90.00
_cell.angle_gamma   90.00
#
_symmetry.space_group_name_H-M   'P 1'
#
loop_
_entity.id
_entity.type
_entity.pdbx_description
1 polymer ?
#
loop_
_entity_poly.entity_id
_entity_poly.type
_entity_poly.pdbx_seq_one_letter_code
_entity_poly.pdbx_strand_id
1 'polypeptide(L)' 'MKSIVWFAVGVAAGFVAAHQLNQTKQGREFFSSIDAKARAFGKAIAEGYHERDAELRAEGDGPAAR' A
#
# COMPACT_ATOMS: atom_id res chain seq x y z
N MET A 1 27.22 7.81 -5.70
CA MET A 1 26.30 8.94 -5.97
C MET A 1 25.59 8.85 -7.33
N LYS A 2 26.23 8.34 -8.39
CA LYS A 2 25.62 8.28 -9.75
C LYS A 2 24.35 7.42 -9.84
N SER A 3 24.24 6.34 -9.05
CA SER A 3 23.05 5.50 -8.99
C SER A 3 21.84 6.22 -8.39
N ILE A 4 22.05 7.08 -7.40
CA ILE A 4 21.00 7.94 -6.82
C ILE A 4 20.50 8.96 -7.85
N VAL A 5 21.42 9.54 -8.63
CA VAL A 5 21.05 10.48 -9.70
C VAL A 5 20.21 9.76 -10.76
N TRP A 6 20.62 8.57 -11.20
CA TRP A 6 19.84 7.79 -12.15
C TRP A 6 18.48 7.36 -11.61
N PHE A 7 18.42 6.99 -10.33
CA PHE A 7 17.16 6.69 -9.66
C PHE A 7 16.22 7.91 -9.64
N ALA A 8 16.73 9.08 -9.24
CA ALA A 8 15.95 10.31 -9.21
C ALA A 8 15.44 10.70 -10.60
N VAL A 9 16.26 10.53 -11.64
CA VAL A 9 15.85 10.74 -13.04
C VAL A 9 14.73 9.80 -13.43
N GLY A 10 14.82 8.51 -13.08
CA GLY A 10 13.78 7.53 -13.35
C GLY A 10 12.46 7.87 -12.65
N VAL A 11 12.51 8.28 -11.38
CA VAL A 11 11.32 8.71 -10.62
C VAL A 11 10.70 9.96 -11.25
N ALA A 12 11.51 10.96 -11.60
CA ALA A 12 11.01 12.18 -12.24
C ALA A 12 10.36 11.89 -13.60
N ALA A 13 10.99 11.05 -14.43
CA ALA A 13 10.45 10.64 -15.72
C ALA A 13 9.13 9.88 -15.57
N GLY A 14 9.06 8.94 -14.62
CA GLY A 14 7.84 8.20 -14.31
C GLY A 14 6.69 9.10 -13.83
N PHE A 15 7.01 10.11 -13.00
CA PHE A 15 6.01 11.07 -12.52
C PHE A 15 5.41 11.89 -13.65
N VAL A 16 6.24 12.40 -14.58
CA VAL A 16 5.75 13.15 -15.74
C VAL A 16 4.84 12.27 -16.61
N ALA A 17 5.24 11.03 -16.88
CA ALA A 17 4.42 10.09 -17.64
C ALA A 17 3.07 9.82 -16.95
N ALA A 18 3.07 9.57 -15.64
CA ALA A 18 1.86 9.36 -14.86
C ALA A 18 0.94 10.59 -14.88
N HIS A 19 1.51 11.80 -14.77
CA HIS A 19 0.77 13.05 -14.83
C HIS A 19 0.05 13.20 -16.18
N GLN A 20 0.76 12.93 -17.29
CA GLN A 20 0.18 12.99 -18.63
C GLN A 20 -0.97 11.99 -18.81
N LEU A 21 -0.80 10.75 -18.33
CA LEU A 21 -1.86 9.75 -18.37
C LEU A 21 -3.09 10.18 -17.56
N ASN A 22 -2.88 10.74 -16.37
CA ASN A 22 -3.96 11.21 -15.48
C ASN A 22 -4.77 12.39 -16.04
N GLN A 23 -4.25 13.15 -17.01
CA GLN A 23 -5.03 14.20 -17.68
C GLN A 23 -6.14 13.62 -18.58
N THR A 24 -5.99 12.36 -19.01
CA THR A 24 -7.01 11.68 -19.84
C THR A 24 -8.11 11.05 -18.99
N LYS A 25 -9.31 10.85 -19.56
CA LYS A 25 -10.42 10.14 -18.88
C LYS A 25 -10.02 8.71 -18.53
N GLN A 26 -9.46 7.98 -19.50
CA GLN A 26 -9.03 6.59 -19.32
C GLN A 26 -7.95 6.44 -18.25
N GLY A 27 -6.98 7.36 -18.19
CA GLY A 27 -5.95 7.33 -17.17
C GLY A 27 -6.50 7.56 -15.76
N ARG A 28 -7.47 8.47 -15.58
CA ARG A 28 -8.14 8.65 -14.29
C ARG A 28 -8.87 7.39 -13.83
N GLU A 29 -9.58 6.73 -14.73
CA GLU A 29 -10.26 5.46 -14.42
C GLU A 29 -9.24 4.37 -14.05
N PHE A 30 -8.15 4.26 -14.79
CA PHE A 30 -7.05 3.35 -14.46
C PHE A 30 -6.50 3.60 -13.06
N PHE A 31 -6.11 4.84 -12.74
CA PHE A 31 -5.56 5.18 -11.42
C PHE A 31 -6.59 5.01 -10.31
N SER A 32 -7.87 5.31 -10.56
CA SER A 32 -8.95 5.04 -9.60
C SER A 32 -9.08 3.54 -9.28
N SER A 33 -8.92 2.67 -10.30
CA SER A 33 -8.97 1.22 -10.08
C SER A 33 -7.76 0.71 -9.28
N ILE A 34 -6.57 1.29 -9.52
CA ILE A 34 -5.36 0.98 -8.78
C ILE A 34 -5.51 1.40 -7.31
N ASP A 35 -6.00 2.61 -7.08
CA ASP A 35 -6.21 3.17 -5.74
C ASP A 35 -7.22 2.33 -4.92
N ALA A 36 -8.31 1.90 -5.55
CA ALA A 36 -9.28 0.99 -4.93
C ALA A 36 -8.65 -0.34 -4.51
N LYS A 37 -7.83 -0.94 -5.38
CA LYS A 37 -7.12 -2.19 -5.09
C LYS A 37 -6.09 -2.02 -3.98
N ALA A 38 -5.35 -0.91 -3.98
CA ALA A 38 -4.37 -0.62 -2.93
C ALA A 38 -5.02 -0.48 -1.56
N ARG A 39 -6.17 0.22 -1.48
CA ARG A 39 -6.94 0.31 -0.22
C ARG A 39 -7.46 -1.04 0.24
N ALA A 40 -8.03 -1.84 -0.67
CA ALA A 40 -8.54 -3.16 -0.34
C ALA A 40 -7.42 -4.07 0.20
N PHE A 41 -6.26 -4.05 -0.45
CA PHE A 41 -5.07 -4.78 0.00
C PHE A 41 -4.59 -4.32 1.38
N GLY A 42 -4.45 -3.00 1.58
CA GLY A 42 -4.03 -2.45 2.88
C GLY A 42 -5.01 -2.80 4.01
N LYS A 43 -6.31 -2.77 3.72
CA LYS A 43 -7.35 -3.20 4.67
C LYS A 43 -7.22 -4.69 5.02
N ALA A 44 -7.05 -5.56 4.02
CA ALA A 44 -6.89 -6.99 4.25
C ALA A 44 -5.64 -7.31 5.10
N ILE A 45 -4.54 -6.59 4.86
CA ILE A 45 -3.35 -6.70 5.69
C ILE A 45 -3.65 -6.26 7.13
N ALA A 46 -4.25 -5.07 7.31
CA ALA A 46 -4.54 -4.54 8.63
C ALA A 46 -5.47 -5.46 9.44
N GLU A 47 -6.51 -6.01 8.79
CA GLU A 47 -7.41 -6.99 9.40
C GLU A 47 -6.66 -8.26 9.81
N GLY A 48 -5.81 -8.82 8.95
CA GLY A 48 -5.01 -10.00 9.28
C GLY A 48 -4.03 -9.76 10.45
N TYR A 49 -3.40 -8.58 10.53
CA TYR A 49 -2.58 -8.23 11.70
C TYR A 49 -3.43 -8.10 12.97
N HIS A 50 -4.62 -7.51 12.89
CA HIS A 50 -5.49 -7.32 14.05
C HIS A 50 -6.07 -8.64 14.56
N GLU A 51 -6.40 -9.57 13.66
CA GLU A 51 -6.86 -10.93 13.98
C GLU A 51 -5.76 -11.69 14.73
N ARG A 52 -4.50 -11.62 14.28
CA ARG A 52 -3.35 -12.17 15.01
C ARG A 52 -3.13 -11.52 16.35
N ASP A 53 -3.26 -10.21 16.43
CA ASP A 53 -3.12 -9.44 17.67
C ASP A 53 -4.22 -9.79 18.70
N ALA A 54 -5.41 -10.15 18.23
CA ALA A 54 -6.52 -10.61 19.06
C ALA A 54 -6.32 -12.05 19.55
N GLU A 55 -5.84 -12.94 18.67
CA GLU A 55 -5.45 -14.31 19.04
C GLU A 55 -4.35 -14.32 20.11
N LEU A 56 -3.28 -13.53 19.92
CA LEU A 56 -2.16 -13.45 20.87
C LEU A 56 -2.57 -12.87 22.24
N ARG A 57 -3.49 -11.90 22.28
CA ARG A 57 -4.05 -11.37 23.54
C ARG A 57 -4.97 -12.38 24.23
N ALA A 58 -5.77 -13.13 23.46
CA ALA A 58 -6.63 -14.18 24.00
C ALA A 58 -5.83 -15.37 24.59
N GLU A 59 -4.68 -15.72 24.00
CA GLU A 59 -3.76 -16.73 24.56
C GLU A 59 -2.97 -16.23 25.78
N GLY A 60 -2.65 -14.93 25.84
CA GLY A 60 -1.97 -14.31 26.98
C GLY A 60 -2.81 -14.19 28.27
N ASP A 61 -4.14 -14.16 28.15
CA ASP A 61 -5.10 -14.17 29.28
C ASP A 61 -5.59 -15.59 29.66
N GLY A 62 -4.98 -16.64 29.08
CA GLY A 62 -5.21 -18.04 29.43
C GLY A 62 -4.71 -18.41 30.84
N PRO A 63 -5.09 -19.58 31.39
CA PRO A 63 -5.20 -19.90 32.83
C PRO A 63 -3.91 -19.90 33.68
N ALA A 64 -2.79 -19.38 33.19
CA ALA A 64 -1.54 -19.24 33.93
C ALA A 64 -1.46 -17.96 34.80
N ALA A 65 -2.43 -17.04 34.66
CA ALA A 65 -2.45 -15.77 35.39
C ALA A 65 -3.26 -15.79 36.71
N ARG A 66 -3.48 -16.96 37.33
CA ARG A 66 -4.08 -17.09 38.66
C ARG A 66 -3.21 -17.91 39.60
#